data_AF-A0A2H3B5P6-F1
#
_entry.id   AF-A0A2H3B5P6-F1
#
_cell.length_a   1.000
_cell.length_b   1.000
_cell.length_c   1.000
_cell.angle_alpha   90.00
_cell.angle_beta   90.00
_cell.angle_gamma   90.00
#
_symmetry.space_group_name_H-M   'P 1'
#
loop_
_entity.id
_entity.type
_entity.pdbx_description
1 polymer ?
#
loop_
_entity_poly.entity_id
_entity_poly.type
_entity_poly.pdbx_seq_one_letter_code
_entity_poly.pdbx_strand_id
1 'polypeptide(L)'
;TPINAREWPVPLPNDCNLNLVRIEMLQHKAEYVWLDVLCLRQQGGEGEDLRGEEWKLDVPTIGFVYSGAPVVCYYSGLGRPLCLKPGYFDSDRCWFNRAWTLQEIVDGAITGGDTGDTAMVDEEIQTEFNERLKSLRETLHSHLNSVVGVASQMQDRVSTNPIDRIAGMAYLLDAKSLPAYYAKRSEEDAWVALVNAMSAQSRAELFIYYPEPGKGSKYWRPSWEEV
;
A
#
# COMPACT_ATOMS: atom_id res chain seq x y z
N THR A 1 19.51 -10.38 8.44
CA THR A 1 19.46 -11.80 8.85
C THR A 1 20.60 -12.56 8.16
N PRO A 2 21.00 -13.78 8.57
CA PRO A 2 22.12 -14.47 7.89
C PRO A 2 21.91 -14.67 6.37
N ILE A 3 20.66 -14.79 5.93
CA ILE A 3 20.28 -14.96 4.52
C ILE A 3 20.67 -13.78 3.62
N ASN A 4 20.90 -12.59 4.17
CA ASN A 4 21.33 -11.41 3.40
C ASN A 4 22.58 -10.75 3.98
N ALA A 5 23.52 -11.56 4.46
CA ALA A 5 24.78 -11.11 5.04
C ALA A 5 24.65 -10.11 6.21
N ARG A 6 23.44 -9.94 6.78
CA ARG A 6 23.09 -8.92 7.79
C ARG A 6 23.15 -7.47 7.29
N GLU A 7 23.29 -7.25 5.98
CA GLU A 7 23.37 -5.90 5.40
C GLU A 7 22.03 -5.17 5.49
N TRP A 8 20.91 -5.90 5.35
CA TRP A 8 19.56 -5.29 5.38
C TRP A 8 18.68 -5.98 6.43
N PRO A 9 18.61 -5.49 7.67
CA PRO A 9 17.76 -6.12 8.68
C PRO A 9 16.29 -6.10 8.24
N VAL A 10 15.65 -7.28 8.23
CA VAL A 10 14.21 -7.42 7.99
C VAL A 10 13.53 -7.43 9.35
N PRO A 11 12.65 -6.46 9.68
CA PRO A 11 11.91 -6.46 10.93
C PRO A 11 10.88 -7.60 10.84
N LEU A 12 10.97 -8.54 11.78
CA LEU A 12 9.97 -9.57 11.93
C LEU A 12 9.29 -9.39 13.27
N PRO A 13 7.96 -9.61 13.36
CA PRO A 13 7.31 -9.72 14.65
C PRO A 13 8.06 -10.75 15.51
N ASN A 14 8.28 -10.44 16.80
CA ASN A 14 9.04 -11.33 17.71
C ASN A 14 8.39 -12.71 17.87
N ASP A 15 7.07 -12.77 17.64
CA ASP A 15 6.23 -13.96 17.66
C ASP A 15 6.15 -14.68 16.31
N CYS A 16 6.82 -14.20 15.28
CA CYS A 16 6.82 -14.78 13.93
C CYS A 16 8.07 -15.63 13.67
N ASN A 17 7.90 -16.73 12.94
CA ASN A 17 8.98 -17.60 12.49
C ASN A 17 8.92 -17.76 10.97
N LEU A 18 9.97 -17.34 10.25
CA LEU A 18 10.05 -17.46 8.78
C LEU A 18 9.94 -18.91 8.28
N ASN A 19 10.27 -19.91 9.11
CA ASN A 19 10.08 -21.30 8.73
C ASN A 19 8.59 -21.65 8.58
N LEU A 20 7.70 -21.04 9.38
CA LEU A 20 6.25 -21.24 9.25
C LEU A 20 5.73 -20.59 7.97
N VAL A 21 6.16 -19.37 7.68
CA VAL A 21 5.88 -18.70 6.40
C VAL A 21 6.33 -19.56 5.23
N ARG A 22 7.56 -20.10 5.28
CA ARG A 22 8.08 -21.00 4.25
C ARG A 22 7.21 -22.25 4.07
N ILE A 23 6.77 -22.88 5.16
CA ILE A 23 5.90 -24.07 5.11
C ILE A 23 4.58 -23.72 4.41
N GLU A 24 3.97 -22.60 4.77
CA GLU A 24 2.74 -22.11 4.14
C GLU A 24 2.94 -21.84 2.63
N MET A 25 4.03 -21.17 2.24
CA MET A 25 4.36 -20.94 0.83
C MET A 25 4.54 -22.25 0.05
N LEU A 26 5.18 -23.26 0.67
CA LEU A 26 5.34 -24.59 0.06
C LEU A 26 4.00 -25.32 -0.11
N GLN A 27 3.03 -25.13 0.79
CA GLN A 27 1.66 -25.66 0.62
C GLN A 27 0.96 -25.03 -0.59
N HIS A 28 1.27 -23.76 -0.88
CA HIS A 28 0.85 -23.09 -2.12
C HIS A 28 1.73 -23.41 -3.34
N LYS A 29 2.64 -24.39 -3.24
CA LYS A 29 3.58 -24.80 -4.30
C LYS A 29 4.56 -23.69 -4.75
N ALA A 30 4.80 -22.70 -3.89
CA ALA A 30 5.75 -21.64 -4.14
C ALA A 30 7.14 -22.01 -3.57
N GLU A 31 8.03 -22.51 -4.43
CA GLU A 31 9.39 -22.89 -4.03
C GLU A 31 10.31 -21.67 -3.83
N TYR A 32 10.04 -20.59 -4.55
CA TYR A 32 10.74 -19.31 -4.46
C TYR A 32 9.71 -18.20 -4.30
N VAL A 33 9.88 -17.41 -3.26
CA VAL A 33 9.01 -16.26 -2.96
C VAL A 33 9.87 -15.04 -2.72
N TRP A 34 9.38 -13.91 -3.21
CA TRP A 34 9.91 -12.61 -2.83
C TRP A 34 9.10 -12.18 -1.61
N LEU A 35 9.80 -11.94 -0.51
CA LEU A 35 9.18 -11.26 0.61
C LEU A 35 9.16 -9.77 0.25
N ASP A 36 8.01 -9.12 0.35
CA ASP A 36 7.98 -7.67 0.28
C ASP A 36 8.76 -7.10 1.47
N VAL A 37 9.96 -6.65 1.15
CA VAL A 37 10.89 -6.04 2.08
C VAL A 37 10.51 -4.57 2.16
N LEU A 38 9.43 -4.27 2.89
CA LEU A 38 9.16 -2.93 3.46
C LEU A 38 10.33 -2.39 4.33
N CYS A 39 11.45 -3.13 4.41
CA CYS A 39 12.65 -2.86 5.18
C CYS A 39 13.48 -1.73 4.58
N LEU A 40 13.33 -1.44 3.29
CA LEU A 40 13.94 -0.24 2.70
C LEU A 40 13.46 1.02 3.43
N ARG A 41 12.23 1.00 3.97
CA ARG A 41 11.64 2.19 4.62
C ARG A 41 12.01 2.40 6.09
N GLN A 42 12.76 1.47 6.69
CA GLN A 42 13.16 1.63 8.08
C GLN A 42 14.20 2.73 8.23
N GLN A 43 14.21 3.35 9.40
CA GLN A 43 15.26 4.29 9.76
C GLN A 43 16.28 3.58 10.63
N GLY A 44 17.54 3.84 10.37
CA GLY A 44 18.68 3.25 11.06
C GLY A 44 19.16 1.96 10.40
N GLY A 45 20.45 1.72 10.51
CA GLY A 45 21.13 0.61 9.86
C GLY A 45 22.41 1.06 9.17
N GLU A 46 23.10 0.12 8.55
CA GLU A 46 24.16 0.42 7.59
C GLU A 46 23.51 0.89 6.28
N GLY A 47 24.16 1.82 5.55
CA GLY A 47 23.63 2.34 4.27
C GLY A 47 22.53 3.40 4.38
N GLU A 48 22.30 3.99 5.56
CA GLU A 48 21.33 5.07 5.78
C GLU A 48 21.54 6.30 4.87
N ASP A 49 22.77 6.53 4.42
CA ASP A 49 23.14 7.58 3.48
C ASP A 49 22.61 7.32 2.05
N LEU A 50 22.42 6.05 1.66
CA LEU A 50 21.90 5.65 0.36
C LEU A 50 20.37 5.68 0.31
N ARG A 51 19.72 5.52 1.46
CA ARG A 51 18.26 5.42 1.61
C ARG A 51 17.48 6.52 0.90
N GLY A 52 17.96 7.77 1.00
CA GLY A 52 17.32 8.91 0.36
C GLY A 52 17.36 8.85 -1.16
N GLU A 53 18.40 8.26 -1.75
CA GLU A 53 18.51 8.07 -3.19
C GLU A 53 17.73 6.84 -3.67
N GLU A 54 17.80 5.72 -2.94
CA GLU A 54 17.03 4.50 -3.24
C GLU A 54 15.52 4.77 -3.23
N TRP A 55 15.03 5.47 -2.19
CA TRP A 55 13.60 5.75 -2.05
C TRP A 55 13.02 6.58 -3.19
N LYS A 56 13.83 7.40 -3.88
CA LYS A 56 13.35 8.17 -5.04
C LYS A 56 12.70 7.27 -6.06
N LEU A 57 13.25 6.07 -6.26
CA LEU A 57 12.76 5.07 -7.20
C LEU A 57 11.88 4.02 -6.52
N ASP A 58 12.34 3.45 -5.40
CA ASP A 58 11.71 2.25 -4.84
C ASP A 58 10.31 2.52 -4.31
N VAL A 59 10.12 3.68 -3.66
CA VAL A 59 8.85 4.03 -3.02
C VAL A 59 7.72 4.20 -4.04
N PRO A 60 7.90 4.93 -5.17
CA PRO A 60 6.89 4.99 -6.21
C PRO A 60 6.68 3.69 -7.00
N THR A 61 7.66 2.78 -7.06
CA THR A 61 7.57 1.56 -7.87
C THR A 61 6.99 0.35 -7.13
N ILE A 62 6.81 0.42 -5.81
CA ILE A 62 6.45 -0.74 -4.99
C ILE A 62 5.18 -1.46 -5.47
N GLY A 63 4.13 -0.73 -5.82
CA GLY A 63 2.87 -1.31 -6.29
C GLY A 63 3.00 -2.17 -7.54
N PHE A 64 3.96 -1.86 -8.43
CA PHE A 64 4.20 -2.64 -9.65
C PHE A 64 4.70 -4.06 -9.34
N VAL A 65 5.36 -4.28 -8.20
CA VAL A 65 5.91 -5.60 -7.84
C VAL A 65 4.81 -6.63 -7.63
N TYR A 66 3.64 -6.20 -7.15
CA TYR A 66 2.48 -7.09 -6.98
C TYR A 66 1.75 -7.36 -8.30
N SER A 67 2.02 -6.57 -9.36
CA SER A 67 1.41 -6.76 -10.66
C SER A 67 2.01 -7.97 -11.39
N GLY A 68 1.19 -8.95 -11.75
CA GLY A 68 1.60 -10.08 -12.60
C GLY A 68 2.23 -11.28 -11.88
N ALA A 69 2.25 -11.30 -10.55
CA ALA A 69 2.66 -12.47 -9.76
C ALA A 69 1.55 -12.89 -8.77
N PRO A 70 1.44 -14.18 -8.42
CA PRO A 70 0.61 -14.60 -7.29
C PRO A 70 1.11 -13.94 -6.00
N VAL A 71 0.21 -13.30 -5.26
CA VAL A 71 0.53 -12.60 -4.01
C VAL A 71 -0.14 -13.30 -2.83
N VAL A 72 0.62 -13.50 -1.76
CA VAL A 72 0.09 -13.89 -0.45
C VAL A 72 0.13 -12.69 0.48
N CYS A 73 -1.02 -12.25 0.97
CA CYS A 73 -1.15 -11.06 1.81
C CYS A 73 -1.47 -11.43 3.25
N TYR A 74 -0.60 -11.02 4.19
CA TYR A 74 -0.80 -11.22 5.63
C TYR A 74 -1.45 -10.00 6.27
N TYR A 75 -2.78 -9.97 6.31
CA TYR A 75 -3.54 -8.81 6.80
C TYR A 75 -3.35 -8.51 8.30
N SER A 76 -2.97 -9.50 9.12
CA SER A 76 -2.64 -9.34 10.54
C SER A 76 -1.14 -9.14 10.82
N GLY A 77 -0.33 -8.97 9.77
CA GLY A 77 1.13 -8.87 9.82
C GLY A 77 1.82 -10.18 9.42
N LEU A 78 2.96 -10.05 8.75
CA LEU A 78 3.71 -11.16 8.15
C LEU A 78 3.90 -12.34 9.14
N GLY A 79 3.50 -13.53 8.69
CA GLY A 79 3.66 -14.80 9.41
C GLY A 79 2.81 -14.95 10.66
N ARG A 80 1.88 -14.02 10.93
CA ARG A 80 0.87 -14.16 11.96
C ARG A 80 -0.39 -14.79 11.40
N PRO A 81 -1.12 -15.60 12.19
CA PRO A 81 -2.46 -16.02 11.83
C PRO A 81 -3.37 -14.82 11.56
N LEU A 82 -4.29 -14.96 10.62
CA LEU A 82 -5.37 -14.00 10.42
C LEU A 82 -6.25 -13.98 11.67
N CYS A 83 -6.24 -12.87 12.40
CA CYS A 83 -6.90 -12.76 13.69
C CYS A 83 -7.97 -11.66 13.66
N LEU A 84 -9.19 -12.04 13.27
CA LEU A 84 -10.35 -11.16 13.16
C LEU A 84 -11.15 -11.13 14.47
N LYS A 85 -10.74 -10.22 15.37
CA LYS A 85 -11.35 -10.02 16.70
C LYS A 85 -11.93 -8.61 16.83
N PRO A 86 -12.83 -8.36 17.81
CA PRO A 86 -13.34 -7.02 18.07
C PRO A 86 -12.22 -5.98 18.19
N GLY A 87 -12.37 -4.87 17.46
CA GLY A 87 -11.38 -3.81 17.35
C GLY A 87 -10.28 -4.03 16.29
N TYR A 88 -10.39 -5.06 15.45
CA TYR A 88 -9.44 -5.30 14.35
C TYR A 88 -9.27 -4.06 13.43
N PHE A 89 -10.37 -3.37 13.12
CA PHE A 89 -10.37 -2.19 12.25
C PHE A 89 -9.95 -0.90 12.96
N ASP A 90 -9.88 -0.87 14.29
CA ASP A 90 -9.64 0.35 15.06
C ASP A 90 -8.15 0.71 15.13
N SER A 91 -7.27 -0.25 14.82
CA SER A 91 -5.83 -0.02 14.87
C SER A 91 -5.35 0.77 13.66
N ASP A 92 -4.55 1.81 13.90
CA ASP A 92 -3.75 2.48 12.85
C ASP A 92 -2.81 1.51 12.09
N ARG A 93 -2.50 0.36 12.71
CA ARG A 93 -1.68 -0.69 12.10
C ARG A 93 -2.50 -1.71 11.32
N CYS A 94 -3.84 -1.63 11.38
CA CYS A 94 -4.72 -2.45 10.57
C CYS A 94 -4.36 -2.27 9.09
N TRP A 95 -4.33 -3.37 8.35
CA TRP A 95 -3.97 -3.32 6.93
C TRP A 95 -4.87 -2.37 6.13
N PHE A 96 -6.16 -2.25 6.46
CA PHE A 96 -7.07 -1.32 5.77
C PHE A 96 -6.75 0.16 6.00
N ASN A 97 -6.10 0.48 7.12
CA ASN A 97 -5.89 1.86 7.55
C ASN A 97 -4.54 2.43 7.11
N ARG A 98 -3.61 1.60 6.62
CA ARG A 98 -2.26 2.06 6.28
C ARG A 98 -2.20 2.56 4.84
N ALA A 99 -1.55 3.69 4.60
CA ALA A 99 -1.46 4.27 3.26
C ALA A 99 -0.82 3.31 2.24
N TRP A 100 0.25 2.63 2.66
CA TRP A 100 1.06 1.78 1.78
C TRP A 100 0.37 0.53 1.29
N THR A 101 -0.50 -0.04 2.12
CA THR A 101 -1.17 -1.31 1.82
C THR A 101 -2.23 -1.16 0.74
N LEU A 102 -2.64 0.07 0.38
CA LEU A 102 -3.59 0.28 -0.73
C LEU A 102 -3.00 -0.22 -2.06
N GLN A 103 -1.67 -0.14 -2.22
CA GLN A 103 -0.97 -0.63 -3.42
C GLN A 103 -0.78 -2.15 -3.43
N GLU A 104 -0.96 -2.82 -2.29
CA GLU A 104 -0.88 -4.28 -2.16
C GLU A 104 -2.18 -4.96 -2.63
N ILE A 105 -3.22 -4.18 -2.97
CA ILE A 105 -4.49 -4.71 -3.48
C ILE A 105 -4.26 -5.25 -4.89
N VAL A 106 -4.29 -6.58 -4.98
CA VAL A 106 -4.28 -7.30 -6.24
C VAL A 106 -5.41 -8.30 -6.31
N ASP A 107 -5.91 -8.51 -7.52
CA ASP A 107 -6.96 -9.49 -7.77
C ASP A 107 -6.41 -10.91 -7.58
N GLY A 108 -7.22 -11.78 -6.97
CA GLY A 108 -6.80 -13.15 -6.67
C GLY A 108 -5.70 -13.29 -5.60
N ALA A 109 -5.40 -12.25 -4.81
CA ALA A 109 -4.48 -12.38 -3.67
C ALA A 109 -4.94 -13.48 -2.70
N ILE A 110 -4.01 -14.35 -2.30
CA ILE A 110 -4.22 -15.41 -1.31
C ILE A 110 -4.10 -14.78 0.09
N THR A 111 -5.02 -15.11 0.98
CA THR A 111 -4.94 -14.67 2.38
C THR A 111 -3.92 -15.52 3.14
N GLY A 112 -2.83 -14.89 3.58
CA GLY A 112 -1.80 -15.53 4.40
C GLY A 112 -2.22 -15.61 5.87
N GLY A 113 -1.78 -16.66 6.56
CA GLY A 113 -2.11 -16.93 7.95
C GLY A 113 -3.54 -17.42 8.16
N ASP A 114 -4.27 -17.78 7.11
CA ASP A 114 -5.57 -18.42 7.23
C ASP A 114 -5.38 -19.86 7.72
N THR A 115 -5.76 -20.11 8.96
CA THR A 115 -5.62 -21.43 9.60
C THR A 115 -6.85 -22.30 9.42
N GLY A 116 -7.94 -21.76 8.85
CA GLY A 116 -9.25 -22.41 8.81
C GLY A 116 -9.90 -22.63 10.18
N ASP A 117 -9.28 -22.13 11.26
CA ASP A 117 -9.80 -22.25 12.62
C ASP A 117 -10.80 -21.12 12.91
N THR A 118 -12.08 -21.45 12.75
CA THR A 118 -13.18 -20.51 12.99
C THR A 118 -13.38 -20.17 14.47
N ALA A 119 -12.74 -20.88 15.41
CA ALA A 119 -12.88 -20.60 16.84
C ALA A 119 -12.27 -19.25 17.26
N MET A 120 -11.36 -18.70 16.45
CA MET A 120 -10.74 -17.38 16.69
C MET A 120 -11.39 -16.25 15.87
N VAL A 121 -12.46 -16.55 15.14
CA VAL A 121 -13.08 -15.64 14.17
C VAL A 121 -14.46 -15.24 14.66
N ASP A 122 -14.68 -13.93 14.76
CA ASP A 122 -16.01 -13.38 14.89
C ASP A 122 -16.67 -13.31 13.49
N GLU A 123 -17.80 -14.00 13.30
CA GLU A 123 -18.47 -14.11 11.98
C GLU A 123 -18.89 -12.74 11.42
N GLU A 124 -19.27 -11.80 12.27
CA GLU A 124 -19.66 -10.44 11.86
C GLU A 124 -18.43 -9.69 11.33
N ILE A 125 -17.31 -9.76 12.06
CA ILE A 125 -16.05 -9.13 11.66
C ILE A 125 -15.48 -9.78 10.41
N GLN A 126 -15.62 -11.10 10.25
CA GLN A 126 -15.22 -11.80 9.02
C GLN A 126 -16.04 -11.35 7.82
N THR A 127 -17.34 -11.18 8.00
CA THR A 127 -18.23 -10.66 6.95
C THR A 127 -17.82 -9.25 6.56
N GLU A 128 -17.64 -8.36 7.53
CA GLU A 128 -17.18 -6.99 7.32
C GLU A 128 -15.80 -6.94 6.63
N PHE A 129 -14.86 -7.79 7.05
CA PHE A 129 -13.54 -7.91 6.44
C PHE A 129 -13.63 -8.25 4.95
N ASN A 130 -14.42 -9.27 4.62
CA ASN A 130 -14.62 -9.71 3.24
C ASN A 130 -15.32 -8.65 2.39
N GLU A 131 -16.33 -7.97 2.94
CA GLU A 131 -17.04 -6.88 2.26
C GLU A 131 -16.13 -5.68 1.99
N ARG A 132 -15.35 -5.23 2.98
CA ARG A 132 -14.38 -4.14 2.83
C ARG A 132 -13.31 -4.50 1.80
N LEU A 133 -12.77 -5.72 1.84
CA LEU A 133 -11.75 -6.17 0.88
C LEU A 133 -12.30 -6.26 -0.54
N LYS A 134 -13.53 -6.77 -0.70
CA LYS A 134 -14.21 -6.83 -1.99
C LYS A 134 -14.49 -5.43 -2.55
N SER A 135 -15.04 -4.53 -1.73
CA SER A 135 -15.34 -3.16 -2.12
C SER A 135 -14.07 -2.41 -2.56
N LEU A 136 -12.96 -2.59 -1.84
CA LEU A 136 -11.66 -2.04 -2.23
C LEU A 136 -11.18 -2.57 -3.59
N ARG A 137 -11.26 -3.88 -3.82
CA ARG A 137 -10.89 -4.49 -5.11
C ARG A 137 -11.77 -3.96 -6.24
N GLU A 138 -13.08 -3.83 -6.02
CA GLU A 138 -14.00 -3.29 -7.03
C GLU A 138 -13.68 -1.82 -7.35
N THR A 139 -13.32 -1.03 -6.32
CA THR A 139 -12.92 0.38 -6.50
C THR A 139 -11.62 0.51 -7.30
N LEU A 140 -10.61 -0.33 -7.02
CA LEU A 140 -9.26 -0.25 -7.62
C LEU A 140 -9.03 -1.11 -8.88
N HIS A 141 -9.97 -1.97 -9.25
CA HIS A 141 -9.90 -2.76 -10.49
C HIS A 141 -11.03 -2.45 -11.47
N SER A 142 -11.92 -1.50 -11.15
CA SER A 142 -12.77 -0.92 -12.17
C SER A 142 -11.88 -0.34 -13.28
N HIS A 143 -12.21 -0.58 -14.56
CA HIS A 143 -11.36 -0.30 -15.74
C HIS A 143 -10.90 1.17 -15.92
N LEU A 144 -11.26 2.03 -14.99
CA LEU A 144 -10.95 3.46 -14.92
C LEU A 144 -10.72 3.77 -13.45
N ASN A 145 -9.53 3.47 -12.90
CA ASN A 145 -9.21 3.85 -11.53
C ASN A 145 -9.43 5.34 -11.35
N SER A 146 -10.60 5.68 -10.82
CA SER A 146 -11.02 7.06 -10.79
C SER A 146 -10.10 7.76 -9.81
N VAL A 147 -9.57 8.91 -10.21
CA VAL A 147 -8.66 9.67 -9.34
C VAL A 147 -9.33 9.97 -8.00
N VAL A 148 -10.62 10.29 -8.06
CA VAL A 148 -11.47 10.55 -6.88
C VAL A 148 -11.64 9.28 -6.04
N GLY A 149 -11.88 8.14 -6.69
CA GLY A 149 -12.02 6.85 -6.02
C GLY A 149 -10.76 6.46 -5.27
N VAL A 150 -9.60 6.50 -5.92
CA VAL A 150 -8.31 6.18 -5.30
C VAL A 150 -7.98 7.18 -4.19
N ALA A 151 -8.20 8.47 -4.43
CA ALA A 151 -7.92 9.50 -3.43
C ALA A 151 -8.78 9.35 -2.17
N SER A 152 -10.08 9.10 -2.32
CA SER A 152 -10.97 8.86 -1.18
C SER A 152 -10.59 7.63 -0.36
N GLN A 153 -10.04 6.58 -0.99
CA GLN A 153 -9.50 5.43 -0.26
C GLN A 153 -8.16 5.70 0.43
N MET A 154 -7.43 6.74 0.03
CA MET A 154 -6.08 7.06 0.52
C MET A 154 -6.05 8.18 1.55
N GLN A 155 -6.92 9.18 1.44
CA GLN A 155 -6.86 10.43 2.21
C GLN A 155 -6.81 10.19 3.73
N ASP A 156 -7.63 9.27 4.22
CA ASP A 156 -7.83 8.99 5.65
C ASP A 156 -6.88 7.90 6.18
N ARG A 157 -6.00 7.36 5.31
CA ARG A 157 -5.06 6.32 5.70
C ARG A 157 -3.87 6.89 6.48
N VAL A 158 -3.48 6.16 7.51
CA VAL A 158 -2.33 6.43 8.35
C VAL A 158 -1.03 6.25 7.55
N SER A 159 -0.18 7.26 7.61
CA SER A 159 1.14 7.28 6.99
C SER A 159 2.22 7.73 7.97
N THR A 160 3.43 7.19 7.84
CA THR A 160 4.59 7.62 8.66
C THR A 160 5.11 8.99 8.21
N ASN A 161 5.14 9.21 6.89
CA ASN A 161 5.38 10.52 6.31
C ASN A 161 4.14 10.92 5.49
N PRO A 162 3.54 12.11 5.69
CA PRO A 162 2.31 12.49 5.01
C PRO A 162 2.34 12.31 3.47
N ILE A 163 3.50 12.55 2.84
CA ILE A 163 3.66 12.40 1.37
C ILE A 163 3.52 10.95 0.89
N ASP A 164 3.59 9.99 1.79
CA ASP A 164 3.41 8.57 1.50
C ASP A 164 2.04 8.27 0.90
N ARG A 165 1.00 8.99 1.35
CA ARG A 165 -0.34 8.90 0.77
C ARG A 165 -0.32 9.23 -0.72
N ILE A 166 0.40 10.29 -1.09
CA ILE A 166 0.50 10.75 -2.46
C ILE A 166 1.33 9.79 -3.31
N ALA A 167 2.51 9.41 -2.81
CA ALA A 167 3.38 8.47 -3.51
C ALA A 167 2.69 7.12 -3.73
N GLY A 168 1.89 6.65 -2.77
CA GLY A 168 1.17 5.39 -2.88
C GLY A 168 0.01 5.39 -3.85
N MET A 169 -0.44 6.54 -4.34
CA MET A 169 -1.43 6.59 -5.43
C MET A 169 -0.80 6.53 -6.82
N ALA A 170 0.52 6.75 -6.95
CA ALA A 170 1.15 6.90 -8.26
C ALA A 170 0.97 5.66 -9.15
N TYR A 171 1.15 4.47 -8.57
CA TYR A 171 0.89 3.20 -9.24
C TYR A 171 -0.61 3.00 -9.54
N LEU A 172 -1.48 3.22 -8.55
CA LEU A 172 -2.92 2.99 -8.66
C LEU A 172 -3.58 3.86 -9.75
N LEU A 173 -3.02 5.03 -10.03
CA LEU A 173 -3.52 5.98 -11.01
C LEU A 173 -2.91 5.80 -12.42
N ASP A 174 -2.15 4.73 -12.65
CA ASP A 174 -1.45 4.45 -13.92
C ASP A 174 -0.72 5.69 -14.46
N ALA A 175 0.03 6.36 -13.58
CA ALA A 175 0.75 7.57 -13.95
C ALA A 175 1.75 7.25 -15.08
N LYS A 176 1.78 8.09 -16.12
CA LYS A 176 2.65 7.89 -17.30
C LYS A 176 4.14 7.85 -16.95
N SER A 177 4.48 8.47 -15.83
CA SER A 177 5.80 8.45 -15.22
C SER A 177 5.63 8.49 -13.71
N LEU A 178 6.43 7.75 -12.97
CA LEU A 178 6.39 7.81 -11.51
C LEU A 178 7.20 9.02 -11.00
N PRO A 179 6.59 9.98 -10.28
CA PRO A 179 7.34 11.08 -9.70
C PRO A 179 8.32 10.56 -8.65
N ALA A 180 9.57 11.03 -8.71
CA ALA A 180 10.56 10.66 -7.69
C ALA A 180 10.12 11.10 -6.29
N TYR A 181 10.30 10.21 -5.31
CA TYR A 181 9.96 10.43 -3.92
C TYR A 181 11.03 11.27 -3.21
N TYR A 182 10.61 12.29 -2.45
CA TYR A 182 11.51 13.11 -1.65
C TYR A 182 10.90 13.32 -0.28
N ALA A 183 11.44 12.68 0.76
CA ALA A 183 10.88 12.67 2.12
C ALA A 183 10.60 14.06 2.72
N LYS A 184 11.33 15.10 2.28
CA LYS A 184 11.21 16.48 2.78
C LYS A 184 10.35 17.39 1.89
N ARG A 185 9.79 16.88 0.78
CA ARG A 185 8.91 17.65 -0.11
C ARG A 185 7.58 17.91 0.60
N SER A 186 6.93 19.04 0.32
CA SER A 186 5.59 19.30 0.83
C SER A 186 4.56 18.36 0.19
N GLU A 187 3.44 18.11 0.86
CA GLU A 187 2.35 17.32 0.28
C GLU A 187 1.82 17.95 -1.01
N GLU A 188 1.57 19.27 -1.03
CA GLU A 188 1.09 19.93 -2.26
C GLU A 188 2.10 19.80 -3.41
N ASP A 189 3.41 19.95 -3.18
CA ASP A 189 4.40 19.78 -4.25
C ASP A 189 4.45 18.34 -4.77
N ALA A 190 4.29 17.35 -3.89
CA ALA A 190 4.20 15.94 -4.30
C ALA A 190 2.91 15.69 -5.11
N TRP A 191 1.79 16.26 -4.69
CA TRP A 191 0.51 16.17 -5.39
C TRP A 191 0.58 16.84 -6.77
N VAL A 192 1.17 18.03 -6.88
CA VAL A 192 1.46 18.71 -8.16
C VAL A 192 2.24 17.79 -9.10
N ALA A 193 3.30 17.16 -8.60
CA ALA A 193 4.14 16.28 -9.39
C ALA A 193 3.37 15.05 -9.89
N LEU A 194 2.53 14.46 -9.04
CA LEU A 194 1.67 13.35 -9.41
C LEU A 194 0.63 13.77 -10.47
N VAL A 195 -0.12 14.85 -10.26
CA VAL A 195 -1.13 15.33 -11.22
C VAL A 195 -0.51 15.65 -12.58
N ASN A 196 0.71 16.20 -12.61
CA ASN A 196 1.43 16.45 -13.86
C ASN A 196 1.78 15.15 -14.61
N ALA A 197 2.05 14.08 -13.87
CA ALA A 197 2.37 12.77 -14.42
C ALA A 197 1.13 11.91 -14.80
N MET A 198 -0.04 12.25 -14.28
CA MET A 198 -1.30 11.56 -14.59
C MET A 198 -1.65 11.61 -16.08
N SER A 199 -2.46 10.64 -16.51
CA SER A 199 -3.05 10.64 -17.85
C SER A 199 -3.96 11.86 -18.07
N ALA A 200 -4.25 12.17 -19.35
CA ALA A 200 -5.18 13.25 -19.66
C ALA A 200 -6.60 12.97 -19.12
N GLN A 201 -7.01 11.70 -19.09
CA GLN A 201 -8.29 11.26 -18.57
C GLN A 201 -8.39 11.47 -17.06
N SER A 202 -7.39 11.02 -16.31
CA SER A 202 -7.29 11.19 -14.85
C SER A 202 -7.32 12.68 -14.46
N ARG A 203 -6.61 13.53 -15.21
CA ARG A 203 -6.68 15.00 -14.99
C ARG A 203 -8.05 15.59 -15.30
N ALA A 204 -8.73 15.07 -16.32
CA ALA A 204 -10.08 15.52 -16.66
C ALA A 204 -11.08 15.15 -15.55
N GLU A 205 -10.92 13.99 -14.91
CA GLU A 205 -11.74 13.63 -13.74
C GLU A 205 -11.57 14.65 -12.61
N LEU A 206 -10.35 15.03 -12.25
CA LEU A 206 -10.12 16.07 -11.24
C LEU A 206 -10.84 17.38 -11.60
N PHE A 207 -10.77 17.80 -12.86
CA PHE A 207 -11.46 19.00 -13.34
C PHE A 207 -13.00 18.89 -13.26
N ILE A 208 -13.55 17.71 -13.53
CA ILE A 208 -15.00 17.48 -13.54
C ILE A 208 -15.57 17.36 -12.13
N TYR A 209 -14.88 16.63 -11.24
CA TYR A 209 -15.37 16.33 -9.88
C TYR A 209 -15.07 17.44 -8.87
N TYR A 210 -14.09 18.31 -9.15
CA TYR A 210 -13.77 19.49 -8.33
C TYR A 210 -13.95 20.76 -9.16
N PRO A 211 -15.21 21.22 -9.38
CA PRO A 211 -15.51 22.35 -10.27
C PRO A 211 -15.13 23.72 -9.70
N GLU A 212 -14.90 23.80 -8.38
CA GLU A 212 -14.48 25.02 -7.71
C GLU A 212 -13.00 25.32 -7.94
N PRO A 213 -12.59 26.61 -8.02
CA PRO A 213 -11.19 26.96 -8.17
C PRO A 213 -10.35 26.44 -6.99
N GLY A 214 -9.35 25.61 -7.28
CA GLY A 214 -8.45 25.08 -6.26
C GLY A 214 -7.57 26.15 -5.61
N LYS A 215 -7.18 25.91 -4.36
CA LYS A 215 -6.34 26.81 -3.53
C LYS A 215 -4.84 26.71 -3.82
N GLY A 216 -4.43 25.71 -4.61
CA GLY A 216 -3.02 25.47 -4.92
C GLY A 216 -2.42 26.43 -5.94
N SER A 217 -1.28 26.04 -6.52
CA SER A 217 -0.59 26.84 -7.55
C SER A 217 -1.36 26.94 -8.88
N LYS A 218 -2.39 26.12 -9.08
CA LYS A 218 -3.23 26.05 -10.28
C LYS A 218 -4.70 25.99 -9.86
N TYR A 219 -5.54 26.84 -10.46
CA TYR A 219 -6.97 26.93 -10.12
C TYR A 219 -7.86 25.84 -10.74
N TRP A 220 -7.41 25.17 -11.81
CA TRP A 220 -8.25 24.20 -12.54
C TRP A 220 -8.35 22.83 -11.87
N ARG A 221 -7.58 22.59 -10.80
CA ARG A 221 -7.53 21.31 -10.06
C ARG A 221 -7.54 21.58 -8.57
N PRO A 222 -7.98 20.63 -7.73
CA PRO A 222 -7.87 20.76 -6.28
C PRO A 222 -6.40 20.72 -5.84
N SER A 223 -6.10 21.42 -4.75
CA SER A 223 -4.93 21.15 -3.91
C SER A 223 -5.08 19.83 -3.17
N TRP A 224 -3.99 19.28 -2.63
CA TRP A 224 -4.06 18.04 -1.85
C TRP A 224 -4.99 18.13 -0.64
N GLU A 225 -5.10 19.32 -0.02
CA GLU A 225 -6.01 19.55 1.11
C GLU A 225 -7.49 19.57 0.70
N GLU A 226 -7.77 19.81 -0.58
CA GLU A 226 -9.14 19.88 -1.12
C GLU A 226 -9.60 18.57 -1.75
N VAL A 227 -8.69 17.61 -1.94
CA VAL A 227 -8.97 16.28 -2.47
C VAL A 227 -9.59 15.43 -1.39
#